data_AF-A0A925YD25-F1
#
_entry.id   AF-A0A925YD25-F1
#
_cell.length_a   1.000
_cell.length_b   1.000
_cell.length_c   1.000
_cell.angle_alpha   90.00
_cell.angle_beta   90.00
_cell.angle_gamma   90.00
#
_symmetry.space_group_name_H-M   'P 1'
#
loop_
_entity.id
_entity.type
_entity.pdbx_description
1 polymer ?
#
loop_
_entity_poly.entity_id
_entity_poly.type
_entity_poly.pdbx_seq_one_letter_code
_entity_poly.pdbx_strand_id
1 'polypeptide(L)' 'MLRESGLNPANAVHDEVLPAGRGWSHPIAAGQIFRIVDLEGNQAVDTLFFNARHSAERYSAVDT' A
#
# COMPACT_ATOMS: atom_id res chain seq x y z
N MET A 1 -4.91 2.99 -19.67
CA MET A 1 -6.31 3.01 -19.22
C MET A 1 -6.30 2.64 -17.74
N LEU A 2 -6.96 3.42 -16.88
CA LEU A 2 -7.09 3.06 -15.46
C LEU A 2 -7.99 1.81 -15.34
N ARG A 3 -7.62 0.88 -14.47
CA ARG A 3 -8.41 -0.33 -14.19
C ARG A 3 -8.96 -0.23 -12.78
N GLU A 4 -10.28 -0.25 -12.65
CA GLU A 4 -10.93 -0.30 -11.35
C GLU A 4 -10.77 -1.69 -10.71
N SER A 5 -10.62 -1.71 -9.39
CA SER A 5 -10.62 -2.95 -8.61
C SER A 5 -12.05 -3.46 -8.45
N GLY A 6 -12.28 -4.74 -8.74
CA GLY A 6 -13.56 -5.40 -8.48
C GLY A 6 -13.77 -5.84 -7.02
N LEU A 7 -12.82 -5.53 -6.12
CA LEU A 7 -12.92 -5.91 -4.70
C LEU A 7 -13.80 -4.91 -3.94
N ASN A 8 -14.72 -5.42 -3.11
CA ASN A 8 -15.51 -4.59 -2.22
C ASN A 8 -14.63 -4.07 -1.05
N PRO A 9 -14.45 -2.74 -0.89
CA PRO A 9 -13.73 -2.16 0.25
C PRO A 9 -14.21 -2.65 1.63
N ALA A 10 -15.50 -2.92 1.78
CA ALA A 10 -16.08 -3.38 3.05
C ALA A 10 -15.58 -4.77 3.50
N ASN A 11 -14.95 -5.52 2.59
CA ASN A 11 -14.35 -6.82 2.89
C ASN A 11 -12.85 -6.72 3.22
N ALA A 12 -12.29 -5.51 3.31
CA ALA A 12 -10.90 -5.32 3.68
C ALA A 12 -10.67 -5.84 5.11
N VAL A 13 -9.59 -6.62 5.29
CA VAL A 13 -9.17 -7.11 6.61
C VAL A 13 -8.46 -6.04 7.44
N HIS A 14 -8.03 -4.95 6.80
CA HIS A 14 -7.44 -3.76 7.40
C HIS A 14 -7.85 -2.54 6.57
N ASP A 15 -8.41 -1.51 7.21
CA ASP A 15 -8.80 -0.24 6.59
C ASP A 15 -8.45 0.91 7.54
N GLU A 16 -7.62 1.84 7.08
CA GLU A 16 -7.06 2.91 7.91
C GLU A 16 -6.88 4.18 7.10
N VAL A 17 -7.37 5.29 7.65
CA VAL A 17 -7.16 6.65 7.12
C VAL A 17 -5.91 7.23 7.76
N LEU A 18 -4.90 7.55 6.96
CA LEU A 18 -3.65 8.14 7.43
C LEU A 18 -3.72 9.68 7.44
N PRO A 19 -3.48 10.34 8.58
CA PRO A 19 -3.38 11.78 8.63
C PRO A 19 -2.18 12.29 7.81
N ALA A 20 -2.30 13.49 7.24
CA ALA A 20 -1.23 14.12 6.47
C ALA A 20 0.08 14.20 7.27
N GLY A 21 1.20 13.91 6.60
CA GLY A 21 2.55 13.95 7.17
C GLY A 21 2.88 12.80 8.13
N ARG A 22 2.03 11.79 8.25
CA ARG A 22 2.29 10.62 9.10
C ARG A 22 2.78 9.44 8.27
N GLY A 23 3.73 8.69 8.83
CA GLY A 23 4.18 7.41 8.29
C GLY A 23 3.31 6.27 8.82
N TRP A 24 3.35 5.15 8.10
CA TRP A 24 2.62 3.94 8.44
C TRP A 24 3.39 2.70 7.97
N SER A 25 3.24 1.60 8.71
CA SER A 25 3.78 0.30 8.33
C SER A 25 2.86 -0.82 8.77
N HIS A 26 2.68 -1.80 7.88
CA HIS A 26 1.87 -2.98 8.16
C HIS A 26 2.36 -4.17 7.33
N PRO A 27 2.43 -5.38 7.90
CA PRO A 27 2.78 -6.57 7.13
C PRO A 27 1.65 -6.95 6.17
N ILE A 28 1.99 -7.21 4.91
CA ILE A 28 1.05 -7.74 3.92
C ILE A 28 1.45 -9.19 3.65
N ALA A 29 0.54 -10.13 3.91
CA ALA A 29 0.78 -11.55 3.67
C ALA A 29 0.71 -11.87 2.16
N ALA A 30 1.40 -12.94 1.76
CA ALA A 30 1.37 -13.41 0.39
C ALA A 30 -0.07 -13.70 -0.08
N GLY A 31 -0.43 -13.20 -1.27
CA GLY A 31 -1.78 -13.33 -1.85
C GLY A 31 -2.78 -12.26 -1.40
N GLN A 32 -2.43 -11.39 -0.44
CA GLN A 32 -3.26 -10.23 -0.10
C GLN A 32 -3.10 -9.11 -1.13
N ILE A 33 -4.09 -8.21 -1.14
CA ILE A 33 -4.13 -7.05 -2.02
C ILE A 33 -4.09 -5.79 -1.16
N PHE A 34 -3.16 -4.90 -1.50
CA PHE A 34 -3.00 -3.60 -0.85
C PHE A 34 -3.48 -2.50 -1.80
N ARG A 35 -4.25 -1.55 -1.28
CA ARG A 35 -4.79 -0.42 -2.04
C ARG A 35 -4.54 0.88 -1.27
N ILE A 36 -3.96 1.86 -1.96
CA ILE A 36 -3.82 3.24 -1.50
C ILE A 36 -4.92 4.05 -2.19
N VAL A 37 -5.64 4.88 -1.42
CA VAL A 37 -6.72 5.74 -1.92
C VAL A 37 -6.37 7.19 -1.57
N ASP A 38 -6.29 8.05 -2.58
CA ASP A 38 -6.22 9.50 -2.38
C ASP A 38 -7.64 10.01 -2.08
N LEU A 39 -7.87 10.42 -0.84
CA LEU A 39 -9.20 10.79 -0.34
C LEU A 39 -9.58 12.24 -0.65
N GLU A 40 -8.60 13.13 -0.76
CA GLU A 40 -8.82 14.58 -0.87
C GLU A 40 -8.37 15.14 -2.22
N GLY A 41 -7.66 14.34 -3.02
CA GLY A 41 -7.15 14.73 -4.31
C GLY A 41 -5.78 15.40 -4.22
N ASN A 42 -4.91 15.03 -5.15
CA ASN A 42 -3.56 15.58 -5.31
C ASN A 42 -2.60 15.26 -4.15
N GLN A 43 -2.86 14.19 -3.40
CA GLN A 43 -1.93 13.70 -2.39
C GLN A 43 -0.92 12.74 -3.03
N ALA A 44 0.34 12.88 -2.65
CA ALA A 44 1.41 11.97 -3.04
C ALA A 44 1.90 11.21 -1.81
N VAL A 45 2.28 9.95 -2.03
CA VAL A 45 2.86 9.09 -0.99
C VAL A 45 4.14 8.47 -1.50
N ASP A 46 5.18 8.52 -0.66
CA ASP A 46 6.36 7.70 -0.86
C ASP A 46 6.09 6.31 -0.28
N THR A 47 6.49 5.27 -1.00
CA THR A 47 6.29 3.88 -0.56
C THR A 47 7.60 3.11 -0.55
N LEU A 48 7.77 2.29 0.49
CA LEU A 48 8.87 1.34 0.60
C LEU A 48 8.27 -0.04 0.90
N PHE A 49 8.66 -1.04 0.13
CA PHE A 49 8.23 -2.43 0.33
C PHE A 49 9.43 -3.30 0.67
N PHE A 50 9.27 -4.13 1.70
CA PHE A 50 10.31 -5.02 2.21
C PHE A 50 9.73 -6.42 2.37
N ASN A 51 10.57 -7.45 2.29
CA ASN A 51 10.18 -8.77 2.75
C ASN A 51 9.91 -8.70 4.26
N ALA A 52 8.68 -9.02 4.67
CA ALA A 52 8.23 -8.92 6.06
C ALA A 52 9.05 -9.78 7.05
N ARG A 53 9.77 -10.78 6.55
CA ARG A 53 10.65 -11.65 7.36
C ARG A 53 12.14 -11.37 7.16
N HIS A 54 12.52 -10.51 6.22
CA HIS A 54 13.90 -10.20 5.89
C HIS A 54 14.03 -8.80 5.27
N SER A 55 14.12 -7.76 6.08
CA SER A 55 14.07 -6.36 5.62
C SER A 55 15.25 -5.90 4.75
N ALA A 56 16.32 -6.69 4.63
CA ALA A 56 17.39 -6.41 3.68
C ALA A 56 16.95 -6.67 2.22
N GLU A 57 15.97 -7.57 2.03
CA GLU A 57 15.29 -7.76 0.75
C GLU A 57 14.15 -6.75 0.62
N ARG A 58 14.22 -5.92 -0.43
CA ARG A 58 13.30 -4.80 -0.63
C ARG A 58 13.05 -4.54 -2.09
N TYR A 59 11.93 -3.88 -2.35
CA TYR A 59 11.67 -3.30 -3.66
C TYR A 59 12.80 -2.37 -4.08
N SER A 60 13.18 -2.48 -5.35
CA SER A 60 14.19 -1.65 -6.01
C SER A 60 13.59 -1.15 -7.33
N ALA A 61 13.30 0.14 -7.39
CA ALA A 61 12.75 0.77 -8.58
C ALA A 61 13.72 0.72 -9.78
N VAL A 62 15.03 0.57 -9.53
CA VAL A 62 16.05 0.44 -10.58
C VAL A 62 16.00 -0.94 -11.23
N ASP A 63 15.61 -1.96 -10.47
CA ASP A 63 15.59 -3.36 -10.91
C ASP A 63 14.18 -3.81 -11.39
N THR A 64 13.23 -2.89 -11.52
CA THR A 64 11.84 -3.13 -11.94
C THR A 64 11.62 -2.69 -13.37
#